data_AF-A0A433RW31-F1
#
_entry.id   AF-A0A433RW31-F1
#
_cell.length_a   1.000
_cell.length_b   1.000
_cell.length_c   1.000
_cell.angle_alpha   90.00
_cell.angle_beta   90.00
_cell.angle_gamma   90.00
#
_symmetry.space_group_name_H-M   'P 1'
#
loop_
_entity.id
_entity.type
_entity.pdbx_description
1 polymer ?
#
loop_
_entity_poly.entity_id
_entity_poly.type
_entity_poly.pdbx_seq_one_letter_code
_entity_poly.pdbx_strand_id
1 'polypeptide(L)'
;MSKVTMIFGISLVLLVYGGANVYIGHRLYRWGTLLLPSMNAWVFAYIYGIIALTFLLAFAPLPKGINDVATTFGSYWMGIFIYLFLCIAVVDILVGIGALTGIIPKPVPDIVRFWAGLSSILMTISFVTYGIYNATIIKEVRYDIQLKEGVTSPNLKMVMLSDLHLGAVRSETRLEEIVERVNTMEPDIIVIPGDIFNDDFTAIQDPKRVSDLFKQLKATYGVYGTLGNHDGGKTFSQMVQLLEESNITLLNDEYVVIDDKLALVGRVDPSPIGGFNGLKRQDVSHLLKEIDSSMPT
;
A
#
# COMPACT_ATOMS: atom_id res chain seq x y z
N MET A 1 18.73 14.16 4.39
CA MET A 1 19.43 13.41 3.31
C MET A 1 20.33 14.38 2.54
N SER A 2 21.56 13.98 2.18
CA SER A 2 22.44 14.87 1.40
C SER A 2 21.96 14.99 -0.05
N LYS A 3 22.25 16.12 -0.73
CA LYS A 3 21.93 16.29 -2.16
C LYS A 3 22.57 15.19 -3.03
N VAL A 4 23.77 14.75 -2.66
CA VAL A 4 24.49 13.67 -3.35
C VAL A 4 23.75 12.35 -3.22
N THR A 5 23.31 12.00 -2.00
CA THR A 5 22.53 10.78 -1.74
C THR A 5 21.22 10.78 -2.52
N MET A 6 20.54 11.93 -2.58
CA MET A 6 19.29 12.09 -3.35
C MET A 6 19.52 11.91 -4.85
N ILE A 7 20.53 12.57 -5.42
CA ILE A 7 20.86 12.44 -6.85
C ILE A 7 21.21 10.98 -7.18
N PHE A 8 22.06 10.35 -6.37
CA PHE A 8 22.41 8.94 -6.55
C PHE A 8 21.17 8.03 -6.51
N GLY A 9 20.28 8.22 -5.54
CA GLY A 9 19.04 7.45 -5.42
C GLY A 9 18.14 7.60 -6.65
N ILE A 10 17.92 8.83 -7.12
CA ILE A 10 17.10 9.09 -8.32
C ILE A 10 17.75 8.46 -9.56
N SER A 11 19.07 8.64 -9.75
CA SER A 11 19.78 8.03 -10.88
C SER A 11 19.71 6.51 -10.86
N LEU A 12 19.81 5.88 -9.69
CA LEU A 12 19.69 4.43 -9.54
C LEU A 12 18.28 3.96 -9.91
N VAL A 13 17.23 4.64 -9.42
CA VAL A 13 15.84 4.30 -9.77
C VAL A 13 15.62 4.42 -11.27
N LEU A 14 16.06 5.51 -11.90
CA LEU A 14 15.93 5.71 -13.34
C LEU A 14 16.70 4.66 -14.15
N LEU A 15 17.89 4.26 -13.70
CA LEU A 15 18.69 3.23 -14.35
C LEU A 15 18.00 1.86 -14.27
N VAL A 16 17.57 1.45 -13.07
CA VAL A 16 16.96 0.14 -12.85
C VAL A 16 15.60 0.07 -13.54
N TYR A 17 14.74 1.05 -13.33
CA TYR A 17 13.42 1.12 -13.94
C TYR A 17 13.54 1.24 -15.47
N GLY A 18 14.37 2.15 -15.97
CA GLY A 18 14.60 2.34 -17.40
C GLY A 18 15.16 1.09 -18.07
N GLY A 19 16.18 0.47 -17.46
CA GLY A 19 16.78 -0.78 -17.96
C GLY A 19 15.78 -1.93 -18.01
N ALA A 20 14.97 -2.10 -16.96
CA ALA A 20 13.92 -3.12 -16.92
C ALA A 20 12.84 -2.86 -17.99
N ASN A 21 12.44 -1.62 -18.20
CA ASN A 21 11.48 -1.25 -19.26
C ASN A 21 12.06 -1.49 -20.67
N VAL A 22 13.33 -1.18 -20.90
CA VAL A 22 14.01 -1.50 -22.17
C VAL A 22 14.04 -3.01 -22.40
N TYR A 23 14.34 -3.79 -21.37
CA TYR A 23 14.33 -5.26 -21.43
C TYR A 23 12.93 -5.80 -21.76
N ILE A 24 11.90 -5.39 -21.03
CA ILE A 24 10.50 -5.80 -21.27
C ILE A 24 10.05 -5.37 -22.66
N GLY A 25 10.25 -4.11 -23.03
CA GLY A 25 9.87 -3.55 -24.32
C GLY A 25 10.54 -4.30 -25.48
N HIS A 26 11.84 -4.61 -25.37
CA HIS A 26 12.55 -5.40 -26.39
C HIS A 26 11.95 -6.81 -26.54
N ARG A 27 11.59 -7.47 -25.43
CA ARG A 27 10.97 -8.80 -25.45
C ARG A 27 9.59 -8.77 -26.07
N LEU A 28 8.74 -7.86 -25.62
CA LEU A 28 7.39 -7.66 -26.16
C LEU A 28 7.43 -7.32 -27.66
N TYR A 29 8.36 -6.48 -28.10
CA TYR A 29 8.53 -6.16 -29.52
C TYR A 29 8.86 -7.41 -30.35
N ARG A 30 9.87 -8.19 -29.93
CA ARG A 30 10.31 -9.40 -30.65
C ARG A 30 9.24 -10.50 -30.69
N TRP A 31 8.42 -10.62 -29.67
CA TRP A 31 7.29 -11.55 -29.68
C TRP A 31 6.14 -11.01 -30.53
N GLY A 32 5.88 -9.70 -30.46
CA GLY A 32 4.86 -9.04 -31.26
C GLY A 32 5.12 -9.13 -32.76
N THR A 33 6.39 -9.08 -33.21
CA THR A 33 6.72 -9.24 -34.64
C THR A 33 6.47 -10.65 -35.18
N LEU A 34 6.34 -11.67 -34.32
CA LEU A 34 5.88 -13.00 -34.74
C LEU A 34 4.40 -12.99 -35.13
N LEU A 35 3.60 -12.11 -34.51
CA LEU A 35 2.17 -11.95 -34.78
C LEU A 35 1.90 -10.90 -35.87
N LEU A 36 2.64 -9.79 -35.82
CA LEU A 36 2.51 -8.65 -36.71
C LEU A 36 3.89 -8.35 -37.33
N PRO A 37 4.30 -9.05 -38.40
CA PRO A 37 5.62 -8.89 -38.99
C PRO A 37 5.93 -7.47 -39.49
N SER A 38 4.89 -6.69 -39.80
CA SER A 38 4.99 -5.28 -40.24
C SER A 38 5.02 -4.27 -39.08
N MET A 39 5.08 -4.71 -37.82
CA MET A 39 5.07 -3.82 -36.66
C MET A 39 6.31 -2.92 -36.62
N ASN A 40 6.10 -1.61 -36.74
CA ASN A 40 7.16 -0.61 -36.73
C ASN A 40 7.74 -0.44 -35.31
N ALA A 41 9.06 -0.59 -35.18
CA ALA A 41 9.77 -0.50 -33.90
C ALA A 41 9.62 0.85 -33.20
N TRP A 42 9.66 1.96 -33.95
CA TRP A 42 9.57 3.31 -33.40
C TRP A 42 8.17 3.62 -32.88
N VAL A 43 7.14 3.21 -33.62
CA VAL A 43 5.74 3.35 -33.18
C VAL A 43 5.51 2.53 -31.91
N PHE A 44 5.97 1.28 -31.88
CA PHE A 44 5.89 0.44 -30.67
C PHE A 44 6.62 1.09 -29.48
N ALA A 45 7.87 1.51 -29.68
CA ALA A 45 8.68 2.10 -28.62
C ALA A 45 8.07 3.41 -28.08
N TYR A 46 7.48 4.23 -28.96
CA TYR A 46 6.78 5.45 -28.57
C TYR A 46 5.55 5.16 -27.69
N ILE A 47 4.69 4.23 -28.13
CA ILE A 47 3.48 3.85 -27.37
C ILE A 47 3.86 3.23 -26.02
N TYR A 48 4.78 2.26 -26.02
CA TYR A 48 5.27 1.63 -24.79
C TYR A 48 5.94 2.64 -23.86
N GLY A 49 6.76 3.54 -24.42
CA GLY A 49 7.45 4.59 -23.69
C GLY A 49 6.50 5.54 -22.97
N ILE A 50 5.39 5.94 -23.61
CA ILE A 50 4.35 6.76 -22.97
C ILE A 50 3.76 6.03 -21.76
N ILE A 51 3.39 4.75 -21.93
CA ILE A 51 2.84 3.94 -20.85
C ILE A 51 3.84 3.84 -19.69
N ALA A 52 5.10 3.51 -19.99
CA ALA A 52 6.16 3.41 -18.99
C ALA A 52 6.45 4.76 -18.29
N LEU A 53 6.26 5.87 -18.98
CA LEU A 53 6.50 7.21 -18.44
C LEU A 53 5.42 7.65 -17.45
N THR A 54 4.19 7.10 -17.51
CA THR A 54 3.09 7.46 -16.61
C THR A 54 3.48 7.37 -15.12
N PHE A 55 4.20 6.32 -14.73
CA PHE A 55 4.70 6.15 -13.37
C PHE A 55 5.68 7.26 -12.95
N LEU A 56 6.60 7.66 -13.82
CA LEU A 56 7.54 8.75 -13.51
C LEU A 56 6.84 10.10 -13.45
N LEU A 57 5.80 10.31 -14.27
CA LEU A 57 5.00 11.54 -14.27
C LEU A 57 4.18 11.69 -12.98
N ALA A 58 3.83 10.60 -12.30
CA ALA A 58 3.13 10.65 -11.01
C ALA A 58 3.94 11.40 -9.94
N PHE A 59 5.28 11.39 -10.02
CA PHE A 59 6.17 12.10 -9.09
C PHE A 59 6.58 13.50 -9.58
N ALA A 60 6.17 13.89 -10.79
CA ALA A 60 6.49 15.19 -11.35
C ALA A 60 5.53 16.27 -10.79
N PRO A 61 6.00 17.53 -10.62
CA PRO A 61 5.18 18.64 -10.13
C PRO A 61 4.21 19.13 -11.22
N LEU A 62 3.22 18.31 -11.54
CA LEU A 62 2.22 18.56 -12.57
C LEU A 62 0.94 19.19 -11.98
N PRO A 63 0.12 19.90 -12.78
CA PRO A 63 -1.20 20.34 -12.35
C PRO A 63 -2.05 19.17 -11.87
N LYS A 64 -2.87 19.37 -10.82
CA LYS A 64 -3.63 18.32 -10.12
C LYS A 64 -4.30 17.32 -11.06
N GLY A 65 -5.14 17.78 -11.99
CA GLY A 65 -5.84 16.85 -12.90
C GLY A 65 -4.93 16.01 -13.81
N ILE A 66 -3.75 16.52 -14.19
CA ILE A 66 -2.76 15.74 -14.96
C ILE A 66 -2.04 14.75 -14.04
N ASN A 67 -1.68 15.19 -12.83
CA ASN A 67 -1.04 14.34 -11.83
C ASN A 67 -1.97 13.19 -11.42
N ASP A 68 -3.26 13.44 -11.18
CA ASP A 68 -4.25 12.42 -10.79
C ASP A 68 -4.35 11.31 -11.86
N VAL A 69 -4.37 11.69 -13.14
CA VAL A 69 -4.35 10.76 -14.27
C VAL A 69 -3.02 9.98 -14.30
N ALA A 70 -1.88 10.66 -14.21
CA ALA A 70 -0.58 10.03 -14.21
C ALA A 70 -0.40 9.05 -13.03
N THR A 71 -0.86 9.41 -11.84
CA THR A 71 -0.84 8.61 -10.62
C THR A 71 -1.73 7.37 -10.77
N THR A 72 -2.94 7.54 -11.32
CA THR A 72 -3.86 6.41 -11.55
C THR A 72 -3.26 5.40 -12.53
N PHE A 73 -2.88 5.85 -13.73
CA PHE A 73 -2.32 4.95 -14.76
C PHE A 73 -0.94 4.41 -14.37
N GLY A 74 -0.11 5.25 -13.73
CA GLY A 74 1.22 4.87 -13.24
C GLY A 74 1.17 3.79 -12.16
N SER A 75 0.17 3.83 -11.27
CA SER A 75 -0.02 2.81 -10.23
C SER A 75 -0.41 1.45 -10.83
N TYR A 76 -1.35 1.42 -11.77
CA TYR A 76 -1.69 0.20 -12.50
C TYR A 76 -0.52 -0.31 -13.34
N TRP A 77 0.17 0.61 -14.03
CA TRP A 77 1.36 0.26 -14.80
C TRP A 77 2.42 -0.38 -13.92
N MET A 78 2.67 0.13 -12.70
CA MET A 78 3.65 -0.44 -11.79
C MET A 78 3.34 -1.90 -11.44
N GLY A 79 2.06 -2.22 -11.15
CA GLY A 79 1.63 -3.60 -10.93
C GLY A 79 1.86 -4.49 -12.16
N ILE A 80 1.47 -4.02 -13.34
CA ILE A 80 1.67 -4.73 -14.61
C ILE A 80 3.18 -4.92 -14.90
N PHE A 81 3.97 -3.87 -14.72
CA PHE A 81 5.41 -3.82 -14.96
C PHE A 81 6.16 -4.85 -14.11
N ILE A 82 5.87 -4.94 -12.81
CA ILE A 82 6.54 -5.89 -11.92
C ILE A 82 6.24 -7.33 -12.35
N TYR A 83 4.96 -7.66 -12.60
CA TYR A 83 4.60 -9.01 -13.04
C TYR A 83 5.10 -9.34 -14.44
N LEU A 84 5.09 -8.37 -15.38
CA LEU A 84 5.73 -8.53 -16.68
C LEU A 84 7.22 -8.84 -16.53
N PHE A 85 7.94 -8.05 -15.73
CA PHE A 85 9.37 -8.25 -15.49
C PHE A 85 9.64 -9.66 -14.95
N LEU A 86 8.93 -10.06 -13.89
CA LEU A 86 9.13 -11.36 -13.26
C LEU A 86 8.76 -12.53 -14.18
N CYS A 87 7.62 -12.47 -14.87
CA CYS A 87 7.19 -13.54 -15.76
C CYS A 87 8.14 -13.68 -16.95
N ILE A 88 8.53 -12.57 -17.58
CA ILE A 88 9.49 -12.57 -18.70
C ILE A 88 10.85 -13.10 -18.22
N ALA A 89 11.34 -12.66 -17.05
CA ALA A 89 12.61 -13.12 -16.49
C ALA A 89 12.60 -14.63 -16.22
N VAL A 90 11.55 -15.16 -15.59
CA VAL A 90 11.39 -16.60 -15.32
C VAL A 90 11.38 -17.38 -16.64
N VAL A 91 10.58 -16.95 -17.62
CA VAL A 91 10.49 -17.62 -18.92
C VAL A 91 11.83 -17.56 -19.67
N ASP A 92 12.53 -16.43 -19.66
CA ASP A 92 13.85 -16.29 -20.28
C ASP A 92 14.90 -17.19 -19.60
N ILE A 93 14.87 -17.32 -18.27
CA ILE A 93 15.73 -18.23 -17.52
C ILE A 93 15.45 -19.67 -17.94
N LEU A 94 14.19 -20.09 -18.02
CA LEU A 94 13.80 -21.44 -18.42
C LEU A 94 14.22 -21.74 -19.87
N VAL A 95 13.98 -20.82 -20.81
CA VAL A 95 14.43 -20.95 -22.19
C VAL A 95 15.96 -20.98 -22.27
N GLY A 96 16.65 -20.16 -21.46
CA GLY A 96 18.10 -20.13 -21.34
C GLY A 96 18.68 -21.46 -20.85
N ILE A 97 18.11 -22.03 -19.78
CA ILE A 97 18.50 -23.36 -19.26
C ILE A 97 18.25 -24.43 -20.32
N GLY A 98 17.09 -24.43 -20.99
CA GLY A 98 16.80 -25.35 -22.07
C GLY A 98 17.81 -25.26 -23.22
N ALA A 99 18.24 -24.05 -23.56
CA ALA A 99 19.24 -23.83 -24.60
C ALA A 99 20.67 -24.21 -24.15
N LEU A 100 21.00 -24.09 -22.86
CA LEU A 100 22.29 -24.51 -22.31
C LEU A 100 22.41 -26.03 -22.19
N THR A 101 21.30 -26.70 -21.86
CA THR A 101 21.23 -28.16 -21.70
C THR A 101 21.05 -28.91 -23.02
N GLY A 102 20.85 -28.20 -24.14
CA GLY A 102 20.65 -28.79 -25.47
C GLY A 102 19.22 -29.26 -25.74
N ILE A 103 18.29 -29.06 -24.82
CA ILE A 103 16.86 -29.37 -25.00
C ILE A 103 16.24 -28.43 -26.04
N ILE A 104 16.61 -27.14 -26.01
CA ILE A 104 16.14 -26.13 -26.96
C ILE A 104 17.28 -25.84 -27.96
N PRO A 105 17.04 -25.99 -29.28
CA PRO A 105 18.05 -25.67 -30.28
C PRO A 105 18.50 -24.20 -30.24
N LYS A 106 19.74 -23.95 -30.67
CA LYS A 106 20.25 -22.60 -30.95
C LYS A 106 20.39 -22.42 -32.47
N PRO A 107 19.78 -21.40 -33.09
CA PRO A 107 18.97 -20.34 -32.48
C PRO A 107 17.61 -20.85 -31.97
N VAL A 108 17.05 -20.17 -30.96
CA VAL A 108 15.75 -20.56 -30.36
C VAL A 108 14.65 -20.48 -31.41
N PRO A 109 13.92 -21.59 -31.69
CA PRO A 109 12.87 -21.64 -32.69
C PRO A 109 11.73 -20.66 -32.43
N ASP A 110 11.11 -20.16 -33.49
CA ASP A 110 10.03 -19.17 -33.43
C ASP A 110 8.83 -19.66 -32.61
N ILE A 111 8.51 -20.96 -32.69
CA ILE A 111 7.45 -21.57 -31.89
C ILE A 111 7.73 -21.48 -30.38
N VAL A 112 8.98 -21.67 -29.97
CA VAL A 112 9.38 -21.54 -28.56
C VAL A 112 9.30 -20.08 -28.12
N ARG A 113 9.75 -19.14 -28.96
CA ARG A 113 9.64 -17.70 -28.67
C ARG A 113 8.19 -17.25 -28.58
N PHE A 114 7.32 -17.76 -29.43
CA PHE A 114 5.88 -17.48 -29.41
C PHE A 114 5.25 -17.91 -28.09
N TRP A 115 5.43 -19.18 -27.69
CA TRP A 115 4.89 -19.70 -26.44
C TRP A 115 5.51 -19.04 -25.20
N ALA A 116 6.79 -18.67 -25.26
CA ALA A 116 7.44 -17.88 -24.21
C ALA A 116 6.75 -16.52 -24.02
N GLY A 117 6.47 -15.81 -25.11
CA GLY A 117 5.76 -14.53 -25.04
C GLY A 117 4.32 -14.66 -24.58
N LEU A 118 3.58 -15.62 -25.15
CA LEU A 118 2.18 -15.85 -24.81
C LEU A 118 2.01 -16.25 -23.35
N SER A 119 2.84 -17.19 -22.85
CA SER A 119 2.79 -17.60 -21.43
C SER A 119 3.13 -16.44 -20.49
N SER A 120 4.14 -15.62 -20.82
CA SER A 120 4.50 -14.45 -20.00
C SER A 120 3.35 -13.45 -19.88
N ILE A 121 2.67 -13.16 -21.00
CA ILE A 121 1.53 -12.23 -21.03
C ILE A 121 0.34 -12.82 -20.28
N LEU A 122 -0.01 -14.09 -20.52
CA LEU A 122 -1.12 -14.76 -19.85
C LEU A 122 -0.90 -14.83 -18.33
N MET A 123 0.30 -15.22 -17.89
CA MET A 123 0.64 -15.24 -16.45
C MET A 123 0.56 -13.86 -15.83
N THR A 124 1.04 -12.82 -16.52
CA THR A 124 0.94 -11.43 -16.06
C THR A 124 -0.53 -11.04 -15.90
N ILE A 125 -1.37 -11.28 -16.90
CA ILE A 125 -2.82 -10.99 -16.83
C ILE A 125 -3.43 -11.74 -15.65
N SER A 126 -3.15 -13.03 -15.50
CA SER A 126 -3.66 -13.84 -14.39
C SER A 126 -3.25 -13.28 -13.03
N PHE A 127 -1.97 -12.95 -12.81
CA PHE A 127 -1.50 -12.40 -11.54
C PHE A 127 -2.04 -11.00 -11.25
N VAL A 128 -2.10 -10.12 -12.26
CA VAL A 128 -2.64 -8.77 -12.09
C VAL A 128 -4.15 -8.85 -11.78
N THR A 129 -4.92 -9.62 -12.54
CA THR A 129 -6.35 -9.80 -12.28
C THR A 129 -6.61 -10.43 -10.92
N TYR A 130 -5.85 -11.47 -10.56
CA TYR A 130 -5.95 -12.08 -9.23
C TYR A 130 -5.56 -11.09 -8.13
N GLY A 131 -4.51 -10.29 -8.33
CA GLY A 131 -4.08 -9.26 -7.39
C GLY A 131 -5.15 -8.19 -7.17
N ILE A 132 -5.77 -7.68 -8.24
CA ILE A 132 -6.88 -6.74 -8.18
C ILE A 132 -8.07 -7.35 -7.43
N TYR A 133 -8.44 -8.59 -7.76
CA TYR A 133 -9.53 -9.29 -7.07
C TYR A 133 -9.22 -9.52 -5.58
N ASN A 134 -8.04 -10.03 -5.27
CA ASN A 134 -7.61 -10.28 -3.89
C ASN A 134 -7.54 -9.00 -3.06
N ALA A 135 -7.17 -7.86 -3.66
CA ALA A 135 -7.16 -6.55 -3.01
C ALA A 135 -8.57 -6.06 -2.61
N THR A 136 -9.64 -6.63 -3.19
CA THR A 136 -11.03 -6.31 -2.81
C THR A 136 -11.57 -7.19 -1.68
N ILE A 137 -10.85 -8.24 -1.28
CA ILE A 137 -11.31 -9.16 -0.24
C ILE A 137 -10.87 -8.64 1.13
N ILE A 138 -11.84 -8.21 1.93
CA ILE A 138 -11.64 -7.96 3.37
C ILE A 138 -11.59 -9.30 4.10
N LYS A 139 -10.46 -9.58 4.76
CA LYS A 139 -10.25 -10.78 5.58
C LYS A 139 -10.33 -10.43 7.06
N GLU A 140 -11.13 -11.20 7.79
CA GLU A 140 -11.19 -11.14 9.24
C GLU A 140 -10.23 -12.18 9.82
N VAL A 141 -9.29 -11.75 10.66
CA VAL A 141 -8.35 -12.64 11.35
C VAL A 141 -8.55 -12.49 12.85
N ARG A 142 -8.68 -13.61 13.56
CA ARG A 142 -8.97 -13.65 14.99
C ARG A 142 -7.80 -14.25 15.75
N TYR A 143 -7.44 -13.61 16.85
CA TYR A 143 -6.40 -14.06 17.76
C TYR A 143 -6.95 -14.03 19.18
N ASP A 144 -6.73 -15.13 19.92
CA ASP A 144 -7.03 -15.19 21.35
C ASP A 144 -5.73 -14.92 22.12
N ILE A 145 -5.64 -13.74 22.73
CA ILE A 145 -4.44 -13.33 23.49
C ILE A 145 -4.60 -13.80 24.93
N GLN A 146 -3.74 -14.72 25.34
CA GLN A 146 -3.66 -15.14 26.75
C GLN A 146 -2.79 -14.16 27.52
N LEU A 147 -3.35 -13.55 28.56
CA LEU A 147 -2.61 -12.70 29.47
C LEU A 147 -1.73 -13.55 30.40
N LYS A 148 -0.66 -12.94 30.92
CA LYS A 148 0.22 -13.58 31.89
C LYS A 148 -0.55 -13.91 33.17
N GLU A 149 -0.12 -14.97 33.86
CA GLU A 149 -0.65 -15.34 35.17
C GLU A 149 -0.55 -14.15 36.15
N GLY A 150 -1.65 -13.87 36.86
CA GLY A 150 -1.76 -12.75 37.79
C GLY A 150 -2.36 -11.47 37.21
N VAL A 151 -2.54 -11.37 35.89
CA VAL A 151 -3.23 -10.25 35.24
C VAL A 151 -4.71 -10.59 35.07
N THR A 152 -5.57 -10.00 35.88
CA THR A 152 -7.03 -10.16 35.76
C THR A 152 -7.61 -9.07 34.87
N SER A 153 -8.02 -9.44 33.66
CA SER A 153 -8.86 -8.60 32.78
C SER A 153 -10.08 -9.40 32.34
N PRO A 154 -11.25 -8.78 32.13
CA PRO A 154 -12.35 -9.43 31.44
C PRO A 154 -11.94 -9.79 30.01
N ASN A 155 -12.72 -10.70 29.43
CA ASN A 155 -12.68 -10.97 27.99
C ASN A 155 -13.10 -9.70 27.25
N LEU A 156 -12.13 -8.95 26.75
CA LEU A 156 -12.35 -7.78 25.89
C LEU A 156 -12.25 -8.20 24.44
N LYS A 157 -13.19 -7.73 23.63
CA LYS A 157 -13.15 -7.87 22.18
C LYS A 157 -12.60 -6.61 21.56
N MET A 158 -11.36 -6.69 21.09
CA MET A 158 -10.73 -5.61 20.34
C MET A 158 -10.78 -5.89 18.84
N VAL A 159 -11.15 -4.88 18.05
CA VAL A 159 -11.02 -4.90 16.60
C VAL A 159 -9.95 -3.91 16.17
N MET A 160 -8.97 -4.38 15.41
CA MET A 160 -7.90 -3.57 14.87
C MET A 160 -8.13 -3.32 13.38
N LEU A 161 -8.13 -2.04 12.98
CA LEU A 161 -8.24 -1.59 11.60
C LEU A 161 -6.96 -0.86 11.23
N SER A 162 -6.05 -1.51 10.51
CA SER A 162 -4.81 -0.86 10.05
C SER A 162 -4.86 -0.59 8.54
N ASP A 163 -4.01 0.34 8.09
CA ASP A 163 -3.73 0.56 6.66
C ASP A 163 -5.02 0.81 5.85
N LEU A 164 -5.85 1.75 6.30
CA LEU A 164 -7.08 2.15 5.60
C LEU A 164 -6.76 2.90 4.31
N HIS A 165 -5.64 3.64 4.26
CA HIS A 165 -5.15 4.40 3.10
C HIS A 165 -6.24 5.22 2.41
N LEU A 166 -6.98 6.02 3.16
CA LEU A 166 -8.01 6.92 2.61
C LEU A 166 -7.40 7.87 1.57
N GLY A 167 -8.06 7.96 0.41
CA GLY A 167 -7.55 8.63 -0.79
C GLY A 167 -6.93 7.68 -1.81
N ALA A 168 -6.74 6.40 -1.47
CA ALA A 168 -6.40 5.35 -2.44
C ALA A 168 -7.63 4.87 -3.24
N VAL A 169 -7.37 4.08 -4.28
CA VAL A 169 -8.42 3.53 -5.15
C VAL A 169 -9.44 2.74 -4.34
N ARG A 170 -10.73 3.13 -4.44
CA ARG A 170 -11.88 2.53 -3.74
C ARG A 170 -11.86 2.63 -2.21
N SER A 171 -11.06 3.54 -1.63
CA SER A 171 -10.90 3.63 -0.17
C SER A 171 -12.22 3.88 0.58
N GLU A 172 -13.10 4.74 0.05
CA GLU A 172 -14.35 5.12 0.72
C GLU A 172 -15.39 3.99 0.69
N THR A 173 -15.54 3.29 -0.45
CA THR A 173 -16.41 2.10 -0.53
C THR A 173 -15.90 0.98 0.38
N ARG A 174 -14.57 0.81 0.44
CA ARG A 174 -13.96 -0.17 1.35
C ARG A 174 -14.18 0.19 2.81
N LEU A 175 -14.10 1.48 3.18
CA LEU A 175 -14.40 1.93 4.53
C LEU A 175 -15.84 1.61 4.93
N GLU A 176 -16.81 1.81 4.02
CA GLU A 176 -18.21 1.45 4.27
C GLU A 176 -18.37 -0.05 4.57
N GLU A 177 -17.80 -0.93 3.75
CA GLU A 177 -17.82 -2.39 3.98
C GLU A 177 -17.13 -2.77 5.30
N ILE A 178 -16.06 -2.07 5.69
CA ILE A 178 -15.36 -2.27 6.96
C ILE A 178 -16.27 -1.88 8.12
N VAL A 179 -16.87 -0.69 8.10
CA VAL A 179 -17.74 -0.18 9.18
C VAL A 179 -18.91 -1.15 9.42
N GLU A 180 -19.55 -1.62 8.34
CA GLU A 180 -20.63 -2.59 8.44
C GLU A 180 -20.18 -3.87 9.16
N ARG A 181 -19.07 -4.48 8.71
CA ARG A 181 -18.55 -5.72 9.30
C ARG A 181 -18.13 -5.55 10.75
N VAL A 182 -17.38 -4.50 11.06
CA VAL A 182 -16.90 -4.22 12.43
C VAL A 182 -18.07 -4.09 13.39
N ASN A 183 -19.13 -3.39 12.99
CA ASN A 183 -20.32 -3.24 13.82
C ASN A 183 -21.02 -4.58 14.11
N THR A 184 -21.01 -5.54 13.18
CA THR A 184 -21.54 -6.91 13.46
C THR A 184 -20.70 -7.69 14.47
N MET A 185 -19.47 -7.25 14.73
CA MET A 185 -18.61 -7.88 15.72
C MET A 185 -18.91 -7.41 17.14
N GLU A 186 -19.68 -6.35 17.35
CA GLU A 186 -19.96 -5.80 18.69
C GLU A 186 -18.67 -5.64 19.53
N PRO A 187 -17.65 -4.90 19.03
CA PRO A 187 -16.37 -4.76 19.73
C PRO A 187 -16.52 -3.93 21.00
N ASP A 188 -15.69 -4.24 21.99
CA ASP A 188 -15.53 -3.39 23.17
C ASP A 188 -14.65 -2.18 22.84
N ILE A 189 -13.62 -2.38 22.03
CA ILE A 189 -12.66 -1.34 21.64
C ILE A 189 -12.35 -1.49 20.15
N ILE A 190 -12.31 -0.37 19.43
CA ILE A 190 -11.74 -0.32 18.08
C ILE A 190 -10.45 0.47 18.13
N VAL A 191 -9.38 -0.07 17.53
CA VAL A 191 -8.08 0.59 17.41
C VAL A 191 -7.68 0.74 15.95
N ILE A 192 -7.13 1.90 15.60
CA ILE A 192 -6.70 2.26 14.25
C ILE A 192 -5.21 2.67 14.28
N PRO A 193 -4.26 1.72 14.18
CA PRO A 193 -2.85 1.97 14.47
C PRO A 193 -2.08 2.56 13.27
N GLY A 194 -2.54 3.69 12.74
CA GLY A 194 -1.87 4.43 11.67
C GLY A 194 -2.22 3.99 10.25
N ASP A 195 -1.64 4.73 9.31
CA ASP A 195 -1.86 4.67 7.86
C ASP A 195 -3.36 4.72 7.52
N ILE A 196 -4.01 5.68 8.16
CA ILE A 196 -5.44 5.97 7.99
C ILE A 196 -5.68 6.65 6.64
N PHE A 197 -4.78 7.53 6.23
CA PHE A 197 -4.75 8.31 5.01
C PHE A 197 -3.58 7.87 4.10
N ASN A 198 -3.53 8.42 2.90
CA ASN A 198 -2.51 8.10 1.91
C ASN A 198 -1.75 9.35 1.43
N ASP A 199 -0.98 9.96 2.33
CA ASP A 199 -0.08 11.13 2.16
C ASP A 199 -0.74 12.47 1.79
N ASP A 200 -1.93 12.47 1.17
CA ASP A 200 -2.65 13.67 0.80
C ASP A 200 -4.15 13.56 1.03
N PHE A 201 -4.65 14.33 2.00
CA PHE A 201 -6.07 14.50 2.27
C PHE A 201 -6.87 14.92 1.03
N THR A 202 -6.28 15.67 0.08
CA THR A 202 -7.01 16.13 -1.11
C THR A 202 -7.30 15.03 -2.13
N ALA A 203 -6.79 13.81 -1.92
CA ALA A 203 -7.11 12.63 -2.70
C ALA A 203 -8.46 12.00 -2.30
N ILE A 204 -8.95 12.28 -1.09
CA ILE A 204 -10.26 11.83 -0.61
C ILE A 204 -11.34 12.57 -1.41
N GLN A 205 -12.25 11.81 -2.03
CA GLN A 205 -13.27 12.40 -2.91
C GLN A 205 -14.41 13.05 -2.11
N ASP A 206 -14.80 12.44 -0.99
CA ASP A 206 -15.84 12.94 -0.10
C ASP A 206 -15.43 12.80 1.38
N PRO A 207 -14.68 13.79 1.92
CA PRO A 207 -14.25 13.77 3.32
C PRO A 207 -15.41 13.75 4.32
N LYS A 208 -16.56 14.34 3.96
CA LYS A 208 -17.74 14.33 4.83
C LYS A 208 -18.29 12.92 4.95
N ARG A 209 -18.42 12.21 3.83
CA ARG A 209 -18.85 10.80 3.84
C ARG A 209 -17.91 9.94 4.66
N VAL A 210 -16.60 10.15 4.57
CA VAL A 210 -15.61 9.46 5.42
C VAL A 210 -15.88 9.72 6.90
N SER A 211 -16.06 10.98 7.30
CA SER A 211 -16.37 11.30 8.70
C SER A 211 -17.69 10.67 9.18
N ASP A 212 -18.73 10.71 8.34
CA ASP A 212 -20.03 10.10 8.64
C ASP A 212 -19.94 8.57 8.76
N LEU A 213 -19.04 7.92 8.00
CA LEU A 213 -18.77 6.48 8.12
C LEU A 213 -18.03 6.14 9.41
N PHE A 214 -16.98 6.90 9.76
CA PHE A 214 -16.28 6.67 11.03
C PHE A 214 -17.18 6.85 12.24
N LYS A 215 -18.07 7.85 12.24
CA LYS A 215 -19.08 8.05 13.30
C LYS A 215 -20.05 6.89 13.48
N GLN A 216 -20.19 6.03 12.48
CA GLN A 216 -21.03 4.84 12.56
C GLN A 216 -20.34 3.66 13.25
N LEU A 217 -19.02 3.71 13.48
CA LEU A 217 -18.32 2.70 14.26
C LEU A 217 -18.87 2.68 15.70
N LYS A 218 -19.26 1.49 16.16
CA LYS A 218 -19.80 1.28 17.51
C LYS A 218 -18.83 0.41 18.30
N ALA A 219 -18.37 0.94 19.42
CA ALA A 219 -17.58 0.22 20.40
C ALA A 219 -17.98 0.64 21.81
N THR A 220 -18.00 -0.30 22.76
CA THR A 220 -18.40 -0.07 24.16
C THR A 220 -17.57 1.05 24.82
N TYR A 221 -16.25 1.01 24.62
CA TYR A 221 -15.28 1.93 25.21
C TYR A 221 -14.69 2.91 24.20
N GLY A 222 -15.19 2.93 22.96
CA GLY A 222 -14.82 3.93 21.95
C GLY A 222 -13.79 3.47 20.89
N VAL A 223 -13.39 4.44 20.06
CA VAL A 223 -12.51 4.26 18.91
C VAL A 223 -11.24 5.08 19.11
N TYR A 224 -10.09 4.42 19.09
CA TYR A 224 -8.79 5.03 19.34
C TYR A 224 -7.89 4.90 18.12
N GLY A 225 -7.10 5.93 17.83
CA GLY A 225 -6.21 5.95 16.68
C GLY A 225 -4.82 6.44 17.01
N THR A 226 -3.86 6.05 16.19
CA THR A 226 -2.54 6.68 16.08
C THR A 226 -2.32 7.09 14.64
N LEU A 227 -1.43 8.06 14.40
CA LEU A 227 -1.03 8.43 13.04
C LEU A 227 0.18 7.59 12.61
N GLY A 228 0.11 7.03 11.41
CA GLY A 228 1.18 6.26 10.76
C GLY A 228 1.99 7.13 9.81
N ASN A 229 2.96 6.53 9.11
CA ASN A 229 3.89 7.32 8.32
C ASN A 229 3.26 7.98 7.07
N HIS A 230 2.09 7.50 6.62
CA HIS A 230 1.31 8.11 5.54
C HIS A 230 0.33 9.19 6.01
N ASP A 231 0.13 9.35 7.31
CA ASP A 231 -0.81 10.31 7.89
C ASP A 231 -0.17 11.70 8.10
N GLY A 232 0.74 12.06 7.18
CA GLY A 232 1.60 13.23 7.25
C GLY A 232 1.43 14.19 6.07
N GLY A 233 2.41 15.06 5.89
CA GLY A 233 2.52 15.89 4.69
C GLY A 233 1.86 17.26 4.80
N LYS A 234 1.55 17.86 3.65
CA LYS A 234 1.07 19.25 3.56
C LYS A 234 -0.35 19.42 4.10
N THR A 235 -1.14 18.35 4.12
CA THR A 235 -2.54 18.35 4.50
C THR A 235 -2.79 17.67 5.85
N PHE A 236 -1.72 17.48 6.64
CA PHE A 236 -1.73 16.91 8.00
C PHE A 236 -2.84 17.46 8.90
N SER A 237 -2.98 18.80 8.99
CA SER A 237 -3.99 19.40 9.87
C SER A 237 -5.43 19.03 9.49
N GLN A 238 -5.70 18.79 8.20
CA GLN A 238 -7.02 18.37 7.71
C GLN A 238 -7.30 16.91 8.06
N MET A 239 -6.27 16.06 8.01
CA MET A 239 -6.34 14.67 8.46
C MET A 239 -6.70 14.59 9.94
N VAL A 240 -5.97 15.32 10.79
CA VAL A 240 -6.23 15.38 12.24
C VAL A 240 -7.64 15.90 12.53
N GLN A 241 -8.03 17.01 11.90
CA GLN A 241 -9.36 17.59 12.07
C GLN A 241 -10.46 16.59 11.69
N LEU A 242 -10.31 15.84 10.59
CA LEU A 242 -11.30 14.85 10.19
C LEU A 242 -11.45 13.75 11.25
N LEU A 243 -10.35 13.28 11.84
CA LEU A 243 -10.40 12.23 12.88
C LEU A 243 -11.07 12.74 14.16
N GLU A 244 -10.73 13.95 14.59
CA GLU A 244 -11.37 14.62 15.74
C GLU A 244 -12.87 14.78 15.51
N GLU A 245 -13.27 15.29 14.34
CA GLU A 245 -14.67 15.45 13.96
C GLU A 245 -15.40 14.11 13.87
N SER A 246 -14.68 12.99 13.72
CA SER A 246 -15.22 11.63 13.56
C SER A 246 -15.31 10.83 14.85
N ASN A 247 -15.11 11.46 16.01
CA ASN A 247 -15.09 10.82 17.33
C ASN A 247 -13.99 9.75 17.48
N ILE A 248 -12.87 9.90 16.77
CA ILE A 248 -11.69 9.04 16.94
C ILE A 248 -10.75 9.74 17.93
N THR A 249 -10.49 9.11 19.07
CA THR A 249 -9.52 9.62 20.05
C THR A 249 -8.10 9.28 19.60
N LEU A 250 -7.36 10.31 19.16
CA LEU A 250 -5.94 10.16 18.84
C LEU A 250 -5.11 10.04 20.12
N LEU A 251 -4.21 9.06 20.16
CA LEU A 251 -3.27 8.84 21.25
C LEU A 251 -1.83 9.10 20.76
N ASN A 252 -1.25 10.25 21.12
CA ASN A 252 0.04 10.70 20.59
C ASN A 252 1.18 10.57 21.62
N ASP A 253 1.70 9.35 21.80
CA ASP A 253 2.54 9.01 22.97
C ASP A 253 1.80 9.33 24.26
N GLU A 254 0.58 8.81 24.34
CA GLU A 254 -0.37 8.96 25.43
C GLU A 254 -1.01 7.59 25.70
N TYR A 255 -1.62 7.44 26.87
CA TYR A 255 -2.36 6.23 27.21
C TYR A 255 -3.72 6.57 27.79
N VAL A 256 -4.64 5.61 27.69
CA VAL A 256 -5.93 5.63 28.35
C VAL A 256 -6.13 4.30 29.07
N VAL A 257 -6.77 4.34 30.23
CA VAL A 257 -7.17 3.14 30.95
C VAL A 257 -8.61 2.81 30.57
N ILE A 258 -8.83 1.63 30.03
CA ILE A 258 -10.13 1.09 29.64
C ILE A 258 -10.67 0.23 30.76
N ASP A 259 -11.83 0.62 31.30
CA ASP A 259 -12.58 -0.10 32.34
C ASP A 259 -11.76 -0.41 33.62
N ASP A 260 -10.74 0.38 33.94
CA ASP A 260 -9.77 0.12 35.03
C ASP A 260 -9.01 -1.22 34.89
N LYS A 261 -8.95 -1.77 33.67
CA LYS A 261 -8.49 -3.14 33.42
C LYS A 261 -7.46 -3.30 32.33
N LEU A 262 -7.36 -2.36 31.40
CA LEU A 262 -6.42 -2.39 30.29
C LEU A 262 -5.89 -0.99 30.05
N ALA A 263 -4.58 -0.81 30.01
CA ALA A 263 -3.99 0.45 29.57
C ALA A 263 -3.69 0.38 28.07
N LEU A 264 -4.41 1.16 27.26
CA LEU A 264 -4.18 1.28 25.83
C LEU A 264 -3.18 2.42 25.58
N VAL A 265 -2.01 2.08 25.04
CA VAL A 265 -0.93 3.04 24.76
C VAL A 265 -0.84 3.32 23.26
N GLY A 266 -1.04 4.56 22.86
CA GLY A 266 -0.79 5.02 21.49
C GLY A 266 0.58 5.67 21.38
N ARG A 267 1.30 5.38 20.28
CA ARG A 267 2.65 5.88 20.06
C ARG A 267 2.73 6.69 18.78
N VAL A 268 3.54 7.74 18.82
CA VAL A 268 3.83 8.55 17.63
C VAL A 268 4.75 7.77 16.69
N ASP A 269 4.38 7.68 15.42
CA ASP A 269 5.27 7.15 14.39
C ASP A 269 6.56 8.01 14.29
N PRO A 270 7.77 7.41 14.24
CA PRO A 270 8.99 8.18 14.41
C PRO A 270 9.26 9.10 13.22
N SER A 271 8.78 8.78 12.02
CA SER A 271 9.00 9.59 10.83
C SER A 271 8.00 9.22 9.72
N PRO A 272 7.28 10.21 9.16
CA PRO A 272 7.51 11.65 9.32
C PRO A 272 6.70 12.28 10.46
N ILE A 273 5.80 11.55 11.13
CA ILE A 273 4.88 12.10 12.14
C ILE A 273 5.60 12.74 13.31
N GLY A 274 6.67 12.12 13.83
CA GLY A 274 7.56 12.67 14.85
C GLY A 274 8.30 13.98 14.50
N GLY A 275 7.90 14.67 13.43
CA GLY A 275 8.32 16.03 13.06
C GLY A 275 7.18 16.96 12.65
N PHE A 276 5.91 16.54 12.74
CA PHE A 276 4.72 17.36 12.43
C PHE A 276 4.09 17.96 13.70
N ASN A 277 3.62 19.21 13.62
CA ASN A 277 2.93 19.92 14.72
C ASN A 277 3.60 19.82 16.10
N GLY A 278 4.93 19.71 16.16
CA GLY A 278 5.66 19.58 17.43
C GLY A 278 5.56 18.20 18.09
N LEU A 279 4.90 17.23 17.46
CA LEU A 279 4.91 15.84 17.87
C LEU A 279 6.35 15.31 17.80
N LYS A 280 6.75 14.57 18.82
CA LYS A 280 8.06 13.92 18.89
C LYS A 280 7.91 12.59 19.59
N ARG A 281 8.33 11.52 18.92
CA ARG A 281 8.27 10.18 19.48
C ARG A 281 9.08 10.11 20.78
N GLN A 282 8.41 9.75 21.86
CA GLN A 282 9.00 9.55 23.18
C GLN A 282 9.53 8.12 23.35
N ASP A 283 10.45 7.95 24.30
CA ASP A 283 10.86 6.62 24.74
C ASP A 283 9.68 5.96 25.47
N VAL A 284 9.36 4.72 25.08
CA VAL A 284 8.19 4.02 25.62
C VAL A 284 8.30 3.77 27.13
N SER A 285 9.52 3.69 27.66
CA SER A 285 9.74 3.50 29.10
C SER A 285 9.26 4.67 29.94
N HIS A 286 9.09 5.86 29.36
CA HIS A 286 8.54 7.01 30.07
C HIS A 286 7.02 6.82 30.27
N LEU A 287 6.31 6.42 29.22
CA LEU A 287 4.86 6.16 29.28
C LEU A 287 4.54 4.98 30.20
N LEU A 288 5.29 3.89 30.08
CA LEU A 288 5.04 2.68 30.88
C LEU A 288 5.32 2.86 32.38
N LYS A 289 6.12 3.86 32.79
CA LYS A 289 6.37 4.16 34.22
C LYS A 289 5.16 4.76 34.91
N GLU A 290 4.28 5.41 34.16
CA GLU A 290 3.07 6.06 34.69
C GLU A 290 1.91 5.07 34.83
N ILE A 291 2.02 3.89 34.20
CA ILE A 291 0.99 2.85 34.17
C ILE A 291 1.27 1.84 35.29
N ASP A 292 0.21 1.38 35.95
CA ASP A 292 0.31 0.28 36.93
C ASP A 292 0.85 -0.98 36.25
N SER A 293 2.01 -1.46 36.71
CA SER A 293 2.68 -2.65 36.20
C SER A 293 1.87 -3.95 36.27
N SER A 294 0.78 -3.97 37.04
CA SER A 294 -0.15 -5.09 37.11
C SER A 294 -1.21 -5.09 36.00
N MET A 295 -1.41 -3.95 35.33
CA MET A 295 -2.33 -3.84 34.20
C MET A 295 -1.72 -4.45 32.92
N PRO A 296 -2.53 -5.13 32.10
CA PRO A 296 -2.14 -5.40 30.72
C PRO A 296 -2.00 -4.08 29.96
N THR A 297 -0.97 -4.01 29.10
CA THR A 297 -0.61 -2.88 28.25
C THR A 297 -0.43 -3.32 26.80
#